data_AF-A0A3M0GZA7-F1
#
_entry.id   AF-A0A3M0GZA7-F1
#
_cell.length_a   1.000
_cell.length_b   1.000
_cell.length_c   1.000
_cell.angle_alpha   90.00
_cell.angle_beta   90.00
_cell.angle_gamma   90.00
#
_symmetry.space_group_name_H-M   'P 1'
#
loop_
_entity.id
_entity.type
_entity.pdbx_description
1 polymer ?
#
loop_
_entity_poly.entity_id
_entity_poly.type
_entity_poly.pdbx_seq_one_letter_code
_entity_poly.pdbx_strand_id
1 'polypeptide(L)' 'MLRDRKIFDDPMTCRRDVFRWCMRYNTRRRHSWYNLVAPDVFETETSAILTTAA' A
#
# COMPACT_ATOMS: atom_id res chain seq x y z
N MET A 1 3.96 4.98 12.27
CA MET A 1 2.60 4.59 11.79
C MET A 1 1.77 5.85 11.82
N LEU A 2 0.98 6.14 10.79
CA LEU A 2 -0.02 7.22 10.85
C LEU A 2 -0.98 6.92 12.01
N ARG A 3 -0.89 7.70 13.10
CA ARG A 3 -1.70 7.53 14.33
C ARG A 3 -2.84 8.56 14.37
N ASP A 4 -3.58 8.71 13.25
CA ASP A 4 -4.58 9.76 13.05
C ASP A 4 -4.11 11.19 13.37
N ARG A 5 -2.79 11.41 13.31
CA ARG A 5 -2.20 12.72 13.53
C ARG A 5 -2.41 13.56 12.28
N LYS A 6 -2.94 14.77 12.47
CA LYS A 6 -3.09 15.77 11.41
C LYS A 6 -1.86 16.68 11.25
N ILE A 7 -1.00 16.73 12.27
CA ILE A 7 0.18 17.60 12.32
C ILE A 7 1.40 16.76 12.73
N PHE A 8 2.55 17.05 12.13
CA PHE A 8 3.83 16.42 12.43
C PHE A 8 4.81 17.48 12.94
N ASP A 9 5.66 17.09 13.89
CA ASP A 9 6.62 17.99 14.54
C ASP A 9 7.77 18.39 13.59
N ASP A 10 8.12 17.51 12.65
CA ASP A 10 9.21 17.71 11.69
C ASP A 10 8.89 17.07 10.31
N PRO A 11 9.23 17.73 9.19
CA PRO A 11 8.99 17.20 7.84
C PRO A 11 9.64 15.83 7.55
N MET A 12 10.81 15.53 8.13
CA MET A 12 11.47 14.24 7.91
C MET A 12 10.71 13.10 8.61
N THR A 13 10.20 13.37 9.82
CA THR A 13 9.33 12.44 10.54
C THR A 13 8.04 12.17 9.77
N CYS A 14 7.40 13.24 9.26
CA CYS A 14 6.22 13.12 8.40
C CYS A 14 6.47 12.19 7.21
N ARG A 15 7.52 12.46 6.42
CA ARG A 15 7.86 11.64 5.24
C ARG A 15 8.11 10.18 5.61
N ARG A 16 8.87 9.91 6.68
CA ARG A 16 9.15 8.53 7.13
C ARG A 16 7.87 7.80 7.54
N ASP A 17 6.99 8.45 8.29
CA ASP A 17 5.75 7.81 8.76
C ASP A 17 4.75 7.58 7.62
N VAL A 18 4.60 8.54 6.72
CA VAL A 18 3.77 8.41 5.51
C VAL A 18 4.33 7.30 4.62
N PHE A 19 5.63 7.32 4.32
CA PHE A 19 6.24 6.29 3.47
C PHE A 19 6.10 4.89 4.07
N ARG A 20 6.36 4.74 5.38
CA ARG A 20 6.18 3.47 6.08
C ARG A 20 4.71 3.02 6.07
N TRP A 21 3.77 3.96 6.18
CA TRP A 21 2.35 3.66 6.08
C TRP A 21 1.97 3.20 4.67
N CYS A 22 2.38 3.92 3.62
CA CYS A 22 2.16 3.55 2.23
C CYS A 22 2.71 2.15 1.93
N MET A 23 3.96 1.89 2.32
CA MET A 23 4.58 0.56 2.16
C MET A 23 3.76 -0.54 2.83
N ARG A 24 3.35 -0.34 4.09
CA ARG A 24 2.52 -1.33 4.79
C ARG A 24 1.16 -1.51 4.12
N TYR A 25 0.53 -0.41 3.69
CA TYR A 25 -0.77 -0.45 3.04
C TYR A 25 -0.69 -1.27 1.75
N ASN A 26 0.29 -0.96 0.89
CA ASN A 26 0.42 -1.59 -0.42
C ASN A 26 0.89 -3.05 -0.36
N THR A 27 1.73 -3.43 0.61
CA THR A 27 2.38 -4.76 0.63
C THR A 27 1.84 -5.74 1.67
N ARG A 28 1.03 -5.28 2.63
CA ARG A 28 0.59 -6.12 3.76
C ARG A 28 -0.88 -6.00 4.10
N ARG A 29 -1.53 -4.87 3.81
CA ARG A 29 -2.94 -4.71 4.16
C ARG A 29 -3.78 -5.53 3.19
N ARG A 30 -4.57 -6.45 3.74
CA ARG A 30 -5.49 -7.27 2.98
C ARG A 30 -6.84 -6.57 2.85
N HIS A 31 -7.42 -6.62 1.65
CA HIS A 31 -8.70 -5.99 1.35
C HIS A 31 -9.73 -7.04 0.98
N SER A 32 -10.94 -6.94 1.53
CA SER A 32 -12.05 -7.82 1.18
C SER A 32 -12.40 -7.77 -0.31
N TRP A 33 -12.27 -6.58 -0.92
CA TRP A 33 -12.49 -6.40 -2.35
C TRP A 33 -11.47 -7.14 -3.22
N TYR A 34 -10.20 -7.17 -2.80
CA TYR A 34 -9.13 -7.88 -3.50
C TYR A 34 -9.00 -9.32 -2.99
N ASN A 35 -10.09 -10.05 -2.74
CA ASN A 35 -10.04 -11.44 -2.27
C ASN A 35 -9.13 -11.68 -1.04
N LEU A 36 -9.02 -10.70 -0.15
CA LEU A 36 -8.12 -10.72 1.01
C LEU A 36 -6.63 -10.80 0.66
N VAL A 37 -6.21 -10.35 -0.53
CA VAL A 37 -4.79 -10.14 -0.87
C VAL A 37 -4.37 -8.68 -0.67
N ALA A 38 -3.06 -8.46 -0.67
CA ALA A 38 -2.48 -7.11 -0.64
C ALA A 38 -2.54 -6.46 -2.03
N PRO A 39 -2.61 -5.11 -2.11
CA PRO A 39 -2.69 -4.39 -3.39
C PRO A 39 -1.56 -4.73 -4.37
N ASP A 40 -0.32 -4.87 -3.90
CA ASP A 40 0.84 -5.19 -4.75
C ASP A 40 0.73 -6.57 -5.40
N VAL A 41 0.25 -7.57 -4.65
CA VAL A 41 -0.01 -8.92 -5.17
C VAL A 41 -1.10 -8.87 -6.23
N PHE A 42 -2.20 -8.17 -5.95
CA PHE A 42 -3.32 -8.04 -6.90
C PHE A 42 -2.88 -7.41 -8.23
N GLU A 43 -2.11 -6.31 -8.18
CA GLU A 43 -1.61 -5.63 -9.38
C GLU A 43 -0.64 -6.52 -10.17
N THR A 44 0.19 -7.29 -9.48
CA THR A 44 1.14 -8.23 -10.11
C THR A 44 0.39 -9.34 -10.84
N GLU A 45 -0.60 -9.96 -10.18
CA GLU A 45 -1.44 -11.00 -10.77
C GLU A 45 -2.24 -10.47 -11.97
N THR A 46 -2.85 -9.29 -11.82
CA THR A 46 -3.63 -8.64 -12.88
C THR A 46 -2.76 -8.27 -14.09
N SER A 47 -1.57 -7.72 -13.85
CA SER A 47 -0.62 -7.39 -14.92
C SER A 47 -0.14 -8.64 -15.67
N ALA A 48 0.09 -9.74 -14.95
CA ALA A 48 0.46 -11.02 -15.56
C ALA A 48 -0.65 -11.59 -16.45
N ILE A 49 -1.92 -11.48 -16.01
CA ILE A 49 -3.09 -11.88 -16.80
C ILE A 49 -3.19 -11.05 -18.08
N LEU A 50 -3.09 -9.71 -17.97
CA LEU A 50 -3.15 -8.82 -19.13
C LEU A 50 -2.03 -9.11 -20.14
N THR A 51 -0.83 -9.43 -19.66
CA THR A 51 0.32 -9.79 -20.52
C THR A 51 0.08 -11.12 -21.26
N THR A 52 -0.60 -12.07 -20.62
CA THR A 52 -0.89 -13.39 -21.23
C THR A 52 -2.04 -13.32 -22.25
N ALA A 53 -2.92 -12.32 -22.13
CA ALA A 53 -4.07 -12.13 -23.02
C ALA A 53 -3.74 -11.36 -24.32
N ALA A 54 -2.53 -10.80 -24.44
CA ALA A 54 -2.06 -10.06 -25.62
C ALA A 54 -1.31 -10.97 -26.60
#